data_AF-A0AAV5C012-F1
#
_entry.id   AF-A0AAV5C012-F1
#
_cell.length_a   1.000
_cell.length_b   1.000
_cell.length_c   1.000
_cell.angle_alpha   90.00
_cell.angle_beta   90.00
_cell.angle_gamma   90.00
#
_symmetry.space_group_name_H-M   'P 1'
#
loop_
_entity.id
_entity.type
_entity.pdbx_description
1 polymer ?
#
loop_
_entity_poly.entity_id
_entity_poly.type
_entity_poly.pdbx_seq_one_letter_code
_entity_poly.pdbx_strand_id
1 'polypeptide(L)'
;MAATIQSVKARQIFDSRGNPTVEVGARFLLRSLSPYPGSVLIWALSRHAVLRLRLVDLVGWREVASRFALFVDVCCSDGTFARAAVPSGASTGVYEALELRDGGSDYLGKGVSKAVNNVNSIIGPALIGKDPTAQTEIDNFMVQQLDGTKNEWGWCKQKLGANAILAVSLAVCKAGASIKKIPLYQHIANLAGNKQLVLPVPAFNVINGGSHAGNKLAMQAMP
;
A
#
# COMPACT_ATOMS: atom_id res chain seq x y z
N MET A 1 21.89 16.49 -3.48
CA MET A 1 22.03 15.04 -3.72
C MET A 1 20.66 14.49 -4.09
N ALA A 2 20.60 13.50 -4.97
CA ALA A 2 19.35 12.77 -5.21
C ALA A 2 18.90 12.11 -3.89
N ALA A 3 17.60 12.12 -3.62
CA ALA A 3 17.06 11.43 -2.46
C ALA A 3 17.24 9.91 -2.66
N THR A 4 17.53 9.20 -1.59
CA THR A 4 17.81 7.76 -1.60
C THR A 4 16.98 7.06 -0.55
N ILE A 5 16.61 5.81 -0.80
CA ILE A 5 15.85 4.98 0.15
C ILE A 5 16.71 4.73 1.39
N GLN A 6 16.17 5.03 2.57
CA GLN A 6 16.83 4.79 3.86
C GLN A 6 16.22 3.61 4.60
N SER A 7 14.91 3.39 4.46
CA SER A 7 14.26 2.25 5.07
C SER A 7 13.02 1.82 4.28
N VAL A 8 12.78 0.52 4.31
CA VAL A 8 11.55 -0.12 3.83
C VAL A 8 11.08 -1.04 4.94
N LYS A 9 9.83 -0.87 5.37
CA LYS A 9 9.24 -1.68 6.45
C LYS A 9 7.86 -2.16 6.07
N ALA A 10 7.64 -3.46 6.22
CA ALA A 10 6.34 -4.08 6.04
C ALA A 10 5.68 -4.41 7.38
N ARG A 11 4.35 -4.36 7.38
CA ARG A 11 3.53 -4.92 8.45
C ARG A 11 2.24 -5.52 7.90
N GLN A 12 1.75 -6.54 8.60
CA GLN A 12 0.42 -7.09 8.41
C GLN A 12 -0.56 -6.28 9.27
N ILE A 13 -1.74 -5.97 8.75
CA ILE A 13 -2.78 -5.24 9.47
C ILE A 13 -4.05 -6.09 9.50
N PHE A 14 -4.76 -6.06 10.62
CA PHE A 14 -6.00 -6.82 10.84
C PHE A 14 -7.18 -5.88 11.15
N ASP A 15 -8.37 -6.23 10.67
CA ASP A 15 -9.62 -5.54 11.00
C ASP A 15 -9.99 -5.87 12.45
N SER A 16 -11.02 -5.19 12.94
CA SER A 16 -11.54 -5.41 14.28
C SER A 16 -12.05 -6.84 14.53
N ARG A 17 -12.18 -7.67 13.48
CA ARG A 17 -12.59 -9.08 13.55
C ARG A 17 -11.41 -10.03 13.35
N GLY A 18 -10.18 -9.50 13.35
CA GLY A 18 -8.96 -10.27 13.14
C GLY A 18 -8.69 -10.64 11.68
N ASN A 19 -9.44 -10.17 10.70
CA ASN A 19 -9.19 -10.48 9.29
C ASN A 19 -8.16 -9.51 8.70
N PRO A 20 -7.29 -9.90 7.77
CA PRO A 20 -6.37 -8.95 7.13
C PRO A 20 -7.12 -7.72 6.53
N THR A 21 -6.69 -6.49 6.86
CA THR A 21 -7.39 -5.23 6.54
C THR A 21 -6.52 -4.03 6.12
N VAL A 22 -7.18 -2.93 5.73
CA VAL A 22 -6.63 -1.58 5.48
C VAL A 22 -6.50 -0.74 6.76
N GLU A 23 -5.39 -0.02 6.93
CA GLU A 23 -5.30 1.19 7.76
C GLU A 23 -4.77 2.37 6.90
N VAL A 24 -5.64 3.33 6.56
CA VAL A 24 -5.20 4.57 5.90
C VAL A 24 -4.71 5.54 6.97
N GLY A 25 -3.40 5.52 7.24
CA GLY A 25 -2.77 6.53 8.09
C GLY A 25 -2.49 7.82 7.31
N ALA A 26 -3.38 8.80 7.38
CA ALA A 26 -3.05 10.18 7.01
C ALA A 26 -2.19 10.80 8.12
N ARG A 27 -0.87 10.61 8.07
CA ARG A 27 0.04 11.32 8.98
C ARG A 27 0.30 12.70 8.40
N PHE A 28 -0.51 13.68 8.81
CA PHE A 28 -0.19 15.09 8.61
C PHE A 28 1.10 15.38 9.39
N LEU A 29 2.21 15.51 8.68
CA LEU A 29 3.37 16.22 9.20
C LEU A 29 2.92 17.67 9.37
N LEU A 30 2.54 18.05 10.59
CA LEU A 30 2.47 19.44 11.02
C LEU A 30 3.87 20.04 10.86
N ARG A 31 4.21 20.48 9.64
CA ARG A 31 5.24 21.50 9.47
C ARG A 31 4.65 22.76 10.09
N SER A 32 5.31 23.28 11.11
CA SER A 32 4.99 24.59 11.68
C SER A 32 5.01 25.62 10.56
N LEU A 33 3.84 25.97 10.05
CA LEU A 33 3.68 27.18 9.26
C LEU A 33 3.67 28.35 10.25
N SER A 34 4.57 29.28 9.96
CA SER A 34 4.77 30.60 10.57
C SER A 34 3.45 31.32 10.93
N PRO A 35 3.42 32.20 11.96
CA PRO A 35 2.18 32.73 12.50
C PRO A 35 1.65 33.86 11.61
N TYR A 36 0.48 33.66 11.02
CA TYR A 36 -0.36 34.78 10.59
C TYR A 36 -1.51 34.93 11.59
N PRO A 37 -1.72 36.13 12.15
CA PRO A 37 -2.74 36.35 13.17
C PRO A 37 -4.09 36.54 12.48
N GLY A 38 -5.01 35.61 12.71
CA GLY A 38 -6.37 35.75 12.20
C GLY A 38 -7.23 34.52 12.44
N SER A 39 -8.16 34.68 13.39
CA SER A 39 -9.47 34.01 13.50
C SER A 39 -9.60 32.63 14.19
N VAL A 40 -10.11 32.74 15.42
CA VAL A 40 -11.14 31.95 16.14
C VAL A 40 -10.76 30.59 16.74
N LEU A 41 -10.44 30.62 18.05
CA LEU A 41 -10.51 29.49 18.99
C LEU A 41 -11.97 29.31 19.44
N ILE A 42 -12.56 28.14 19.24
CA ILE A 42 -13.75 27.68 19.98
C ILE A 42 -13.26 26.82 21.14
N TRP A 43 -13.43 27.31 22.37
CA TRP A 43 -13.18 26.58 23.61
C TRP A 43 -14.41 25.74 23.98
N ALA A 44 -14.25 24.42 24.13
CA ALA A 44 -15.23 23.59 24.84
C ALA A 44 -14.65 23.23 26.22
N LEU A 45 -15.17 23.88 27.26
CA LEU A 45 -14.98 23.53 28.66
C LEU A 45 -15.93 22.39 29.05
N SER A 46 -15.38 21.29 29.56
CA SER A 46 -16.06 20.57 30.66
C SER A 46 -15.00 19.99 31.59
N ARG A 47 -15.20 20.26 32.89
CA ARG A 47 -14.25 20.01 33.98
C ARG A 47 -14.43 18.59 34.53
N HIS A 48 -13.33 18.03 35.03
CA HIS A 48 -13.16 16.76 35.78
C HIS A 48 -12.77 15.52 34.96
N ALA A 49 -11.52 15.48 34.50
CA ALA A 49 -10.63 14.32 34.61
C ALA A 49 -9.20 14.75 34.22
N VAL A 50 -8.30 14.84 35.19
CA VAL A 50 -6.86 14.96 34.92
C VAL A 50 -6.39 13.57 34.50
N LEU A 51 -6.40 13.31 33.19
CA LEU A 51 -5.75 12.15 32.58
C LEU A 51 -4.88 12.65 31.45
N ARG A 52 -3.58 12.36 31.58
CA ARG A 52 -2.48 12.73 30.71
C ARG A 52 -2.61 11.98 29.37
N LEU A 53 -3.55 12.41 28.53
CA LEU A 53 -3.78 11.87 27.20
C LEU A 53 -2.69 12.39 26.24
N ARG A 54 -1.79 11.50 25.85
CA ARG A 54 -0.95 11.70 24.67
C ARG A 54 -1.87 11.77 23.45
N LEU A 55 -1.51 12.64 22.54
CA LEU A 55 -2.20 12.98 21.30
C LEU A 55 -2.20 11.78 20.31
N VAL A 56 -2.93 10.72 20.63
CA VAL A 56 -3.09 9.52 19.79
C VAL A 56 -4.57 9.19 19.49
N ASP A 57 -5.53 9.79 20.19
CA ASP A 57 -6.94 9.36 20.12
C ASP A 57 -7.86 10.27 19.27
N LEU A 58 -7.44 10.67 18.07
CA LEU A 58 -8.31 11.46 17.17
C LEU A 58 -8.11 11.12 15.69
N VAL A 59 -8.22 9.85 15.30
CA VAL A 59 -8.62 9.45 13.93
C VAL A 59 -9.51 8.21 14.01
N GLY A 60 -10.74 8.39 14.48
CA GLY A 60 -11.79 7.37 14.46
C GLY A 60 -12.65 7.51 13.21
N TRP A 61 -12.16 7.06 12.06
CA TRP A 61 -13.00 6.76 10.89
C TRP A 61 -12.90 5.25 10.61
N ARG A 62 -13.89 4.51 11.11
CA ARG A 62 -14.09 3.08 10.81
C ARG A 62 -14.65 2.95 9.40
N GLU A 63 -13.76 2.77 8.42
CA GLU A 63 -14.17 2.25 7.11
C GLU A 63 -14.15 0.72 7.11
N VAL A 64 -15.23 0.14 6.58
CA VAL A 64 -15.40 -1.29 6.37
C VAL A 64 -14.48 -1.71 5.24
N ALA A 65 -13.37 -2.36 5.57
CA ALA A 65 -12.31 -2.67 4.63
C ALA A 65 -12.69 -3.71 3.57
N SER A 66 -12.37 -3.38 2.33
CA SER A 66 -12.24 -4.32 1.23
C SER A 66 -10.82 -4.94 1.22
N ARG A 67 -10.56 -5.96 2.05
CA ARG A 67 -9.45 -6.95 1.95
C ARG A 67 -8.07 -6.46 1.44
N PHE A 68 -7.28 -5.83 2.29
CA PHE A 68 -5.83 -5.62 2.07
C PHE A 68 -5.07 -6.29 3.22
N ALA A 69 -3.92 -6.91 2.99
CA ALA A 69 -3.24 -7.68 4.05
C ALA A 69 -1.84 -7.16 4.41
N LEU A 70 -1.21 -6.39 3.51
CA LEU A 70 0.19 -6.00 3.62
C LEU A 70 0.34 -4.51 3.37
N PHE A 71 0.99 -3.83 4.32
CA PHE A 71 1.40 -2.44 4.22
C PHE A 71 2.90 -2.36 4.11
N VAL A 72 3.40 -1.46 3.26
CA VAL A 72 4.82 -1.12 3.15
C VAL A 72 5.00 0.38 3.29
N ASP A 73 5.92 0.74 4.18
CA ASP A 73 6.39 2.09 4.43
C ASP A 73 7.80 2.26 3.85
N VAL A 74 8.02 3.35 3.10
CA VAL A 74 9.31 3.75 2.54
C VAL A 74 9.68 5.12 3.08
N CYS A 75 10.89 5.25 3.62
CA CYS A 75 11.47 6.54 4.03
C CYS A 75 12.70 6.85 3.18
N CYS A 76 12.84 8.09 2.74
CA CYS A 76 13.97 8.56 1.95
C CYS A 76 14.81 9.59 2.71
N SER A 77 16.04 9.82 2.24
CA SER A 77 17.03 10.70 2.87
C SER A 77 16.67 12.18 2.92
N ASP A 78 15.72 12.63 2.12
CA ASP A 78 15.16 13.99 2.14
C ASP A 78 13.97 14.14 3.11
N GLY A 79 13.64 13.08 3.86
CA GLY A 79 12.49 13.02 4.75
C GLY A 79 11.18 12.64 4.05
N THR A 80 11.20 12.31 2.75
CA THR A 80 10.02 11.80 2.05
C THR A 80 9.57 10.48 2.67
N PHE A 81 8.29 10.38 2.98
CA PHE A 81 7.63 9.20 3.50
C PHE A 81 6.50 8.78 2.55
N ALA A 82 6.44 7.49 2.21
CA ALA A 82 5.37 6.94 1.40
C ALA A 82 4.88 5.61 1.95
N ARG A 83 3.57 5.38 1.85
CA ARG A 83 2.89 4.17 2.29
C ARG A 83 2.05 3.58 1.16
N ALA A 84 2.14 2.28 0.97
CA ALA A 84 1.26 1.54 0.08
C ALA A 84 0.65 0.31 0.77
N ALA A 85 -0.53 -0.06 0.31
CA ALA A 85 -1.22 -1.28 0.66
C ALA A 85 -1.53 -2.04 -0.62
N VAL A 86 -1.50 -3.36 -0.58
CA VAL A 86 -1.85 -4.21 -1.72
C VAL A 86 -3.14 -4.98 -1.48
N PRO A 87 -4.04 -5.02 -2.47
CA PRO A 87 -5.29 -5.75 -2.34
C PRO A 87 -5.00 -7.24 -2.26
N SER A 88 -5.88 -8.00 -1.61
CA SER A 88 -5.80 -9.45 -1.65
C SER A 88 -6.13 -9.96 -3.05
N GLY A 89 -5.28 -10.82 -3.60
CA GLY A 89 -5.65 -11.65 -4.74
C GLY A 89 -6.48 -12.86 -4.28
N ALA A 90 -7.23 -13.44 -5.22
CA ALA A 90 -7.79 -14.79 -5.08
C ALA A 90 -7.11 -15.77 -6.05
N SER A 91 -5.93 -15.40 -6.54
CA SER A 91 -5.31 -16.01 -7.71
C SER A 91 -4.78 -17.42 -7.42
N THR A 92 -5.38 -18.39 -8.10
CA THR A 92 -4.90 -19.78 -8.23
C THR A 92 -4.51 -20.10 -9.67
N GLY A 93 -4.40 -19.09 -10.54
CA GLY A 93 -4.17 -19.27 -11.96
C GLY A 93 -2.70 -19.57 -12.28
N VAL A 94 -2.45 -20.50 -13.19
CA VAL A 94 -1.07 -20.92 -13.60
C VAL A 94 -0.28 -19.81 -14.30
N TYR A 95 -0.97 -18.77 -14.78
CA TYR A 95 -0.41 -17.65 -15.54
C TYR A 95 -0.05 -16.44 -14.67
N GLU A 96 -0.65 -16.32 -13.49
CA GLU A 96 -0.59 -15.10 -12.69
C GLU A 96 0.65 -15.06 -11.77
N ALA A 97 0.99 -13.85 -11.34
CA ALA A 97 1.98 -13.68 -10.29
C ALA A 97 1.42 -14.18 -8.96
N LEU A 98 2.20 -14.96 -8.23
CA LEU A 98 1.70 -15.72 -7.08
C LEU A 98 1.77 -14.88 -5.80
N GLU A 99 0.60 -14.65 -5.19
CA GLU A 99 0.53 -14.07 -3.86
C GLU A 99 1.09 -15.05 -2.81
N LEU A 100 1.97 -14.58 -1.93
CA LEU A 100 2.50 -15.42 -0.85
C LEU A 100 1.61 -15.30 0.39
N ARG A 101 1.03 -16.44 0.78
CA ARG A 101 0.20 -16.63 1.98
C ARG A 101 0.89 -17.57 2.98
N ASP A 102 0.55 -17.41 4.25
CA ASP A 102 1.13 -18.21 5.33
C ASP A 102 0.67 -19.67 5.28
N GLY A 103 -0.60 -19.91 4.90
CA GLY A 103 -1.25 -21.21 5.07
C GLY A 103 -1.53 -21.52 6.55
N GLY A 104 -1.91 -22.76 6.85
CA GLY A 104 -2.21 -23.19 8.22
C GLY A 104 -3.58 -22.73 8.74
N SER A 105 -3.76 -22.81 10.07
CA SER A 105 -5.02 -22.50 10.75
C SER A 105 -5.28 -21.00 10.90
N ASP A 106 -4.22 -20.21 11.06
CA ASP A 106 -4.32 -18.80 11.37
C ASP A 106 -4.95 -18.03 10.22
N TYR A 107 -6.00 -17.26 10.53
CA TYR A 107 -6.76 -16.49 9.56
C TYR A 107 -7.27 -17.33 8.38
N LEU A 108 -7.60 -18.61 8.62
CA LEU A 108 -8.01 -19.56 7.59
C LEU A 108 -6.94 -19.70 6.49
N GLY A 109 -5.66 -19.64 6.89
CA GLY A 109 -4.50 -19.73 6.01
C GLY A 109 -4.17 -18.45 5.23
N LYS A 110 -4.89 -17.35 5.49
CA LYS A 110 -4.78 -16.08 4.73
C LYS A 110 -3.76 -15.10 5.29
N GLY A 111 -3.00 -15.49 6.31
CA GLY A 111 -1.90 -14.70 6.86
C GLY A 111 -0.86 -14.32 5.78
N VAL A 112 -0.10 -13.25 6.02
CA VAL A 112 0.94 -12.75 5.11
C VAL A 112 2.26 -12.46 5.84
N SER A 113 2.49 -13.05 7.01
CA SER A 113 3.71 -12.86 7.80
C SER A 113 4.96 -13.28 7.02
N LYS A 114 4.89 -14.32 6.17
CA LYS A 114 5.97 -14.69 5.26
C LYS A 114 6.32 -13.57 4.29
N ALA A 115 5.32 -12.93 3.68
CA ALA A 115 5.52 -11.80 2.77
C ALA A 115 6.08 -10.57 3.52
N VAL A 116 5.58 -10.28 4.73
CA VAL A 116 6.12 -9.23 5.60
C VAL A 116 7.60 -9.47 5.91
N ASN A 117 7.97 -10.70 6.26
CA ASN A 117 9.35 -11.07 6.55
C ASN A 117 10.24 -10.94 5.31
N ASN A 118 9.76 -11.33 4.14
CA ASN A 118 10.49 -11.14 2.88
C ASN A 118 10.78 -9.65 2.62
N VAL A 119 9.82 -8.75 2.86
CA VAL A 119 10.08 -7.31 2.73
C VAL A 119 11.10 -6.84 3.76
N ASN A 120 10.92 -7.17 5.03
CA ASN A 120 11.74 -6.63 6.12
C ASN A 120 13.18 -7.15 6.13
N SER A 121 13.38 -8.40 5.73
CA SER A 121 14.67 -9.10 5.85
C SER A 121 15.43 -9.23 4.53
N ILE A 122 14.75 -9.13 3.39
CA ILE A 122 15.36 -9.35 2.07
C ILE A 122 15.25 -8.09 1.21
N ILE A 123 14.03 -7.68 0.86
CA ILE A 123 13.82 -6.58 -0.10
C ILE A 123 14.30 -5.25 0.48
N GLY A 124 13.91 -4.94 1.72
CA GLY A 124 14.21 -3.66 2.35
C GLY A 124 15.71 -3.38 2.44
N PRO A 125 16.53 -4.27 3.03
CA PRO A 125 17.98 -4.11 3.05
C PRO A 125 18.59 -3.97 1.65
N ALA A 126 18.07 -4.68 0.65
CA ALA A 126 18.59 -4.65 -0.72
C ALA A 126 18.25 -3.35 -1.48
N LEU A 127 17.26 -2.58 -1.02
CA LEU A 127 16.86 -1.32 -1.65
C LEU A 127 17.48 -0.07 -1.00
N ILE A 128 18.15 -0.21 0.15
CA ILE A 128 18.81 0.92 0.82
C ILE A 128 19.83 1.56 -0.14
N GLY A 129 19.82 2.89 -0.21
CA GLY A 129 20.74 3.68 -1.05
C GLY A 129 20.30 3.83 -2.51
N LYS A 130 19.27 3.10 -2.97
CA LYS A 130 18.75 3.26 -4.34
C LYS A 130 17.90 4.52 -4.49
N ASP A 131 17.87 5.05 -5.71
CA ASP A 131 17.04 6.21 -6.08
C ASP A 131 15.57 5.76 -6.27
N PRO A 132 14.63 6.22 -5.45
CA PRO A 132 13.22 5.85 -5.55
C PRO A 132 12.53 6.40 -6.81
N THR A 133 13.17 7.26 -7.60
CA THR A 133 12.65 7.74 -8.88
C THR A 133 12.96 6.80 -10.05
N ALA A 134 13.87 5.84 -9.87
CA ALA A 134 14.26 4.83 -10.84
C ALA A 134 13.34 3.59 -10.77
N GLN A 135 12.04 3.80 -10.98
CA GLN A 135 10.99 2.78 -10.80
C GLN A 135 11.29 1.46 -11.52
N THR A 136 11.57 1.54 -12.83
CA THR A 136 11.86 0.36 -13.67
C THR A 136 13.07 -0.43 -13.18
N GLU A 137 14.11 0.26 -12.72
CA GLU A 137 15.32 -0.39 -12.20
C GLU A 137 15.05 -1.13 -10.90
N ILE A 138 14.31 -0.51 -9.98
CA ILE A 138 13.93 -1.11 -8.70
C ILE A 138 13.02 -2.33 -8.92
N ASP A 139 12.00 -2.20 -9.78
CA ASP A 139 11.08 -3.29 -10.07
C ASP A 139 11.81 -4.47 -10.75
N ASN A 140 12.67 -4.19 -11.73
CA ASN A 140 13.49 -5.23 -12.37
C ASN A 140 14.45 -5.88 -11.38
N PHE A 141 15.07 -5.12 -10.49
CA PHE A 141 15.93 -5.66 -9.45
C PHE A 141 15.19 -6.63 -8.53
N MET A 142 13.99 -6.25 -8.05
CA MET A 142 13.16 -7.12 -7.21
C MET A 142 12.73 -8.40 -7.95
N VAL A 143 12.24 -8.26 -9.18
CA VAL A 143 11.68 -9.39 -9.94
C VAL A 143 12.77 -10.33 -10.47
N GLN A 144 13.81 -9.78 -11.08
CA GLN A 144 14.78 -10.55 -11.84
C GLN A 144 15.95 -11.04 -10.96
N GLN A 145 16.40 -10.23 -9.99
CA GLN A 145 17.59 -10.53 -9.20
C GLN A 145 17.26 -11.05 -7.80
N LEU A 146 16.31 -10.44 -7.08
CA LEU A 146 15.98 -10.87 -5.71
C LEU A 146 15.06 -12.10 -5.69
N ASP A 147 13.99 -12.07 -6.49
CA ASP A 147 13.05 -13.18 -6.61
C ASP A 147 13.56 -14.25 -7.58
N GLY A 148 13.68 -13.89 -8.86
CA GLY A 148 14.25 -14.74 -9.90
C GLY A 148 13.36 -15.90 -10.37
N THR A 149 12.15 -16.07 -9.81
CA THR A 149 11.30 -17.22 -10.14
C THR A 149 10.49 -16.99 -11.41
N LYS A 150 10.43 -18.02 -12.25
CA LYS A 150 9.67 -18.05 -13.50
C LYS A 150 8.77 -19.27 -13.60
N ASN A 151 7.65 -19.10 -14.28
CA ASN A 151 6.87 -20.19 -14.87
C ASN A 151 7.06 -20.18 -16.40
N GLU A 152 6.32 -21.02 -17.11
CA GLU A 152 6.34 -21.10 -18.59
C GLU A 152 5.97 -19.77 -19.28
N TRP A 153 5.32 -18.85 -18.55
CA TRP A 153 4.73 -17.61 -19.07
C TRP A 153 5.49 -16.35 -18.64
N GLY A 154 6.52 -16.49 -17.81
CA GLY A 154 7.35 -15.37 -17.35
C GLY A 154 7.57 -15.36 -15.84
N TRP A 155 7.78 -14.16 -15.28
CA TRP A 155 8.16 -13.99 -13.88
C TRP A 155 6.97 -14.17 -12.93
N CYS A 156 6.95 -15.30 -12.21
CA CYS A 156 5.83 -15.68 -11.34
C CYS A 156 5.92 -15.11 -9.91
N LYS A 157 7.11 -14.65 -9.49
CA LYS A 157 7.32 -13.94 -8.20
C LYS A 157 6.97 -14.80 -6.98
N GLN A 158 7.15 -16.11 -7.10
CA GLN A 158 6.72 -17.11 -6.12
C GLN A 158 7.56 -17.08 -4.84
N LYS A 159 8.85 -16.77 -4.94
CA LYS A 159 9.80 -16.84 -3.81
C LYS A 159 9.55 -15.72 -2.81
N LEU A 160 9.46 -14.48 -3.28
CA LEU A 160 9.27 -13.31 -2.44
C LEU A 160 7.78 -13.01 -2.22
N GLY A 161 6.93 -13.39 -3.17
CA GLY A 161 5.50 -13.09 -3.18
C GLY A 161 5.19 -11.85 -4.01
N ALA A 162 4.23 -11.98 -4.93
CA ALA A 162 3.77 -10.87 -5.77
C ALA A 162 3.20 -9.72 -4.93
N ASN A 163 2.54 -10.03 -3.81
CA ASN A 163 2.05 -9.05 -2.84
C ASN A 163 3.20 -8.24 -2.20
N ALA A 164 4.30 -8.90 -1.81
CA ALA A 164 5.47 -8.21 -1.25
C ALA A 164 6.11 -7.25 -2.26
N ILE A 165 6.38 -7.74 -3.48
CA ILE A 165 7.01 -6.93 -4.54
C ILE A 165 6.11 -5.75 -4.92
N LEU A 166 4.81 -5.98 -5.13
CA LEU A 166 3.88 -4.92 -5.52
C LEU A 166 3.73 -3.86 -4.42
N ALA A 167 3.71 -4.25 -3.15
CA ALA A 167 3.57 -3.31 -2.05
C ALA A 167 4.77 -2.36 -1.96
N VAL A 168 5.98 -2.90 -2.13
CA VAL A 168 7.21 -2.10 -2.19
C VAL A 168 7.20 -1.21 -3.44
N SER A 169 6.87 -1.76 -4.62
CA SER A 169 6.80 -1.03 -5.88
C SER A 169 5.88 0.19 -5.83
N LEU A 170 4.67 0.03 -5.28
CA LEU A 170 3.71 1.12 -5.10
C LEU A 170 4.19 2.17 -4.09
N ALA A 171 4.84 1.76 -3.00
CA ALA A 171 5.37 2.69 -2.00
C ALA A 171 6.53 3.51 -2.58
N VAL A 172 7.43 2.87 -3.35
CA VAL A 172 8.51 3.53 -4.08
C VAL A 172 7.97 4.51 -5.12
N CYS A 173 6.96 4.13 -5.91
CA CYS A 173 6.32 5.00 -6.90
C CYS A 173 5.74 6.27 -6.26
N LYS A 174 5.07 6.14 -5.10
CA LYS A 174 4.58 7.28 -4.32
C LYS A 174 5.71 8.16 -3.77
N ALA A 175 6.81 7.56 -3.33
CA ALA A 175 8.00 8.31 -2.90
C ALA A 175 8.62 9.07 -4.07
N GLY A 176 8.77 8.43 -5.23
CA GLY A 176 9.29 9.04 -6.46
C GLY A 176 8.46 10.23 -6.94
N ALA A 177 7.13 10.13 -6.87
CA ALA A 177 6.22 11.25 -7.15
C ALA A 177 6.44 12.43 -6.18
N SER A 178 6.52 12.13 -4.87
CA SER A 178 6.73 13.12 -3.82
C SER A 178 8.08 13.85 -3.96
N ILE A 179 9.15 13.12 -4.27
CA ILE A 179 10.50 13.67 -4.50
C ILE A 179 10.51 14.58 -5.74
N LYS A 180 9.83 14.16 -6.82
CA LYS A 180 9.66 14.99 -8.03
C LYS A 180 8.68 16.15 -7.82
N LYS A 181 8.00 16.23 -6.67
CA LYS A 181 6.99 17.25 -6.33
C LYS A 181 5.86 17.33 -7.37
N ILE A 182 5.46 16.18 -7.89
CA ILE A 182 4.35 16.05 -8.83
C ILE A 182 3.27 15.13 -8.25
N PRO A 183 2.00 15.30 -8.63
CA PRO A 183 0.95 14.36 -8.28
C PRO A 183 1.25 12.94 -8.78
N LEU A 184 0.80 11.92 -8.03
CA LEU A 184 1.06 10.51 -8.35
C LEU A 184 0.58 10.13 -9.77
N TYR A 185 -0.60 10.60 -10.20
CA TYR A 185 -1.12 10.32 -11.54
C TYR A 185 -0.18 10.85 -12.64
N GLN A 186 0.43 12.02 -12.42
CA GLN A 186 1.38 12.62 -13.36
C GLN A 186 2.69 11.85 -13.37
N HIS A 187 3.14 11.38 -12.20
CA HIS A 187 4.32 10.54 -12.10
C HIS A 187 4.15 9.23 -12.87
N ILE A 188 3.01 8.55 -12.71
CA ILE A 188 2.67 7.33 -13.45
C ILE A 188 2.59 7.61 -14.95
N ALA A 189 1.95 8.72 -15.36
CA ALA A 189 1.89 9.11 -16.77
C ALA A 189 3.29 9.33 -17.37
N ASN A 190 4.19 9.99 -16.64
CA ASN A 190 5.56 10.19 -17.07
C ASN A 190 6.32 8.86 -17.21
N LEU A 191 6.14 7.92 -16.27
CA LEU A 191 6.73 6.58 -16.34
C LEU A 191 6.22 5.79 -17.54
N ALA A 192 4.95 5.95 -17.91
CA ALA A 192 4.33 5.30 -19.06
C ALA A 192 4.60 6.01 -20.40
N GLY A 193 5.23 7.18 -20.40
CA GLY A 193 5.40 8.01 -21.61
C GLY A 193 4.11 8.67 -22.11
N ASN A 194 3.08 8.74 -21.26
CA ASN A 194 1.78 9.31 -21.60
C ASN A 194 1.79 10.84 -21.45
N LYS A 195 1.64 11.55 -22.57
CA LYS A 195 1.61 13.02 -22.61
C LYS A 195 0.24 13.62 -22.32
N GLN A 196 -0.82 12.88 -22.61
CA GLN A 196 -2.21 13.33 -22.44
C GLN A 196 -2.88 12.51 -21.35
N LEU A 197 -3.39 13.21 -20.34
CA LEU A 197 -4.17 12.60 -19.27
C LEU A 197 -5.64 12.55 -19.66
N VAL A 198 -6.29 11.45 -19.32
CA VAL A 198 -7.72 11.22 -19.58
C VAL A 198 -8.37 10.77 -18.28
N LEU A 199 -9.55 11.33 -17.98
CA LEU A 199 -10.39 10.81 -16.89
C LEU A 199 -11.17 9.60 -17.39
N PRO A 200 -11.13 8.45 -16.71
CA PRO A 200 -11.87 7.28 -17.13
C PRO A 200 -13.37 7.47 -16.89
N VAL A 201 -14.19 6.86 -17.75
CA VAL A 201 -15.62 6.69 -17.46
C VAL A 201 -15.75 5.66 -16.33
N PRO A 202 -16.39 6.00 -15.20
CA PRO A 202 -16.53 5.05 -14.10
C PRO A 202 -17.53 3.95 -14.47
N ALA A 203 -17.17 2.71 -14.18
CA ALA A 203 -18.08 1.56 -14.24
C ALA A 203 -18.48 1.19 -12.81
N PHE A 204 -19.68 1.62 -12.40
CA PHE A 204 -20.20 1.32 -11.07
C PHE A 204 -20.85 -0.05 -11.06
N ASN A 205 -20.42 -0.94 -10.17
CA ASN A 205 -21.12 -2.21 -9.97
C ASN A 205 -22.36 -1.97 -9.10
N VAL A 206 -23.55 -2.08 -9.69
CA VAL A 206 -24.83 -1.80 -9.01
C VAL A 206 -25.49 -3.08 -8.51
N ILE A 207 -25.34 -4.19 -9.25
CA ILE A 207 -25.95 -5.48 -8.90
C ILE A 207 -24.91 -6.58 -8.85
N ASN A 208 -24.79 -7.22 -7.68
CA ASN A 208 -23.93 -8.39 -7.49
C ASN A 208 -24.70 -9.69 -7.80
N GLY A 209 -24.00 -10.63 -8.45
CA GLY A 209 -24.44 -12.02 -8.62
C GLY A 209 -23.24 -12.96 -8.57
N GLY A 210 -23.43 -14.21 -8.99
CA GLY A 210 -22.41 -15.26 -8.97
C GLY A 210 -21.78 -15.42 -7.58
N SER A 211 -20.47 -15.60 -7.53
CA SER A 211 -19.73 -15.79 -6.27
C SER A 211 -19.73 -14.59 -5.32
N HIS A 212 -20.24 -13.44 -5.76
CA HIS A 212 -20.33 -12.22 -4.95
C HIS A 212 -21.72 -12.01 -4.30
N ALA A 213 -22.70 -12.88 -4.57
CA ALA A 213 -24.02 -12.79 -3.96
C ALA A 213 -24.63 -14.18 -3.66
N GLY A 214 -25.41 -14.29 -2.58
CA GLY A 214 -26.17 -15.50 -2.25
C GLY A 214 -27.47 -15.66 -3.05
N ASN A 215 -27.61 -14.96 -4.17
CA ASN A 215 -28.80 -14.99 -5.02
C ASN A 215 -28.64 -16.00 -6.18
N LYS A 216 -29.67 -16.14 -7.02
CA LYS A 216 -29.67 -17.07 -8.17
C LYS A 216 -29.08 -16.45 -9.46
N LEU A 217 -28.63 -15.21 -9.43
CA LEU A 217 -28.14 -14.53 -10.62
C LEU A 217 -26.76 -15.08 -10.99
N ALA A 218 -26.63 -15.65 -12.19
CA ALA A 218 -25.36 -16.26 -12.62
C ALA A 218 -24.27 -15.22 -12.95
N MET A 219 -24.67 -14.04 -13.46
CA MET A 219 -23.75 -12.96 -13.81
C MET A 219 -23.09 -12.37 -12.55
N GLN A 220 -21.78 -12.17 -12.60
CA GLN A 220 -20.99 -11.83 -11.40
C GLN A 220 -21.18 -10.37 -10.94
N ALA A 221 -21.28 -9.43 -11.87
CA ALA A 221 -21.48 -8.00 -11.62
C ALA A 221 -22.25 -7.39 -12.79
N MET A 222 -23.19 -6.49 -12.52
CA MET A 222 -23.84 -5.69 -13.54
C MET A 222 -23.72 -4.20 -13.23
N PRO A 223 -23.39 -3.38 -14.24
CA PRO A 223 -23.39 -1.93 -14.12
C PRO A 223 -24.80 -1.35 -14.01
#